data_AF-A0A849YSZ4-F1
#
_entry.id   AF-A0A849YSZ4-F1
#
_cell.length_a   1.000
_cell.length_b   1.000
_cell.length_c   1.000
_cell.angle_alpha   90.00
_cell.angle_beta   90.00
_cell.angle_gamma   90.00
#
_symmetry.space_group_name_H-M   'P 1'
#
loop_
_entity.id
_entity.type
_entity.pdbx_description
1 polymer ?
#
loop_
_entity_poly.entity_id
_entity_poly.type
_entity_poly.pdbx_seq_one_letter_code
_entity_poly.pdbx_strand_id
1 'polypeptide(L)'
;HAITFVHGNHDVELHWQAVREELSQVLLGHASPLADEAEFLSRIEHAEWFYYVDDVIYVEHGHQYDPFCAMEHIMAPLSPSLPGRLARGFCDVFLRYVVKPTPGLTEHGHESKGVFDYIALGARLGLRGTVDVGLRFVRAILELFRLRREHFSEAARALAREHERRIALLAEAKRIGVGRLRAILALQAPPITKSIRGILASVLLDRIALGLAASLALVILALVGLKAGYFALSAGLVLVAWVLTHRHLAKHRHVCPADQLAERAAHLAQIFPAAVVVKGHTHVPQRVPVQEGATYVNLGSWSEDEGDDEHYAKAARTHLVIHPKPTGLQGELLQWDPIAGPRRLA
;
A
#
# COMPACT_ATOMS: atom_id res chain seq x y z
N HIS A 1 9.48 -22.95 20.04
CA HIS A 1 9.42 -22.04 18.88
C HIS A 1 9.21 -20.61 19.38
N ALA A 2 9.57 -19.60 18.60
CA ALA A 2 9.31 -18.19 18.92
C ALA A 2 8.60 -17.53 17.72
N ILE A 3 7.81 -16.51 17.98
CA ILE A 3 7.02 -15.80 16.98
C ILE A 3 7.33 -14.32 17.08
N THR A 4 7.61 -13.68 15.95
CA THR A 4 7.75 -12.23 15.85
C THR A 4 6.69 -11.69 14.89
N PHE A 5 5.82 -10.82 15.39
CA PHE A 5 4.82 -10.12 14.57
C PHE A 5 5.45 -8.89 13.91
N VAL A 6 5.21 -8.72 12.62
CA VAL A 6 5.57 -7.52 11.85
C VAL A 6 4.30 -6.99 11.22
N HIS A 7 3.93 -5.75 11.54
CA HIS A 7 2.64 -5.21 11.13
C HIS A 7 2.60 -4.81 9.64
N GLY A 8 1.43 -4.97 9.02
CA GLY A 8 1.12 -4.43 7.69
C GLY A 8 0.48 -3.04 7.72
N ASN A 9 -0.02 -2.60 6.57
CA ASN A 9 -0.88 -1.42 6.45
C ASN A 9 -2.30 -1.64 7.00
N HIS A 10 -2.71 -2.90 7.19
CA HIS A 10 -4.00 -3.29 7.77
C HIS A 10 -3.90 -3.71 9.24
N ASP A 11 -2.69 -3.75 9.81
CA ASP A 11 -2.42 -4.19 11.19
C ASP A 11 -1.76 -3.08 12.01
N VAL A 12 -1.93 -1.82 11.60
CA VAL A 12 -1.25 -0.66 12.20
C VAL A 12 -1.68 -0.46 13.66
N GLU A 13 -2.82 -1.03 14.05
CA GLU A 13 -3.30 -1.15 15.43
C GLU A 13 -2.32 -1.88 16.34
N LEU A 14 -1.43 -2.74 15.81
CA LEU A 14 -0.29 -3.29 16.54
C LEU A 14 0.69 -2.20 17.00
N HIS A 15 0.49 -0.92 16.68
CA HIS A 15 1.14 0.19 17.37
C HIS A 15 0.77 0.26 18.86
N TRP A 16 -0.47 -0.09 19.22
CA TRP A 16 -0.98 0.05 20.58
C TRP A 16 -0.55 -1.14 21.43
N GLN A 17 0.07 -0.84 22.58
CA GLN A 17 0.50 -1.86 23.53
C GLN A 17 -0.66 -2.76 23.97
N ALA A 18 -1.84 -2.18 24.26
CA ALA A 18 -3.02 -2.95 24.64
C ALA A 18 -3.43 -4.01 23.58
N VAL A 19 -3.31 -3.68 22.29
CA VAL A 19 -3.61 -4.62 21.20
C VAL A 19 -2.56 -5.74 21.14
N ARG A 20 -1.28 -5.42 21.32
CA ARG A 20 -0.19 -6.41 21.39
C ARG A 20 -0.41 -7.38 22.56
N GLU A 21 -0.77 -6.85 23.73
CA GLU A 21 -1.02 -7.62 24.94
C GLU A 21 -2.24 -8.53 24.80
N GLU A 22 -3.37 -7.99 24.30
CA GLU A 22 -4.57 -8.77 24.06
C GLU A 22 -4.33 -9.90 23.04
N LEU A 23 -3.63 -9.61 21.93
CA LEU A 23 -3.25 -10.63 20.95
C LEU A 23 -2.41 -11.74 21.59
N SER A 24 -1.39 -11.38 22.38
CA SER A 24 -0.57 -12.37 23.08
C SER A 24 -1.37 -13.24 24.06
N GLN A 25 -2.35 -12.65 24.75
CA GLN A 25 -3.25 -13.36 25.66
C GLN A 25 -4.21 -14.31 24.91
N VAL A 26 -4.75 -13.88 23.77
CA VAL A 26 -5.56 -14.75 22.91
C VAL A 26 -4.74 -15.96 22.43
N LEU A 27 -3.48 -15.75 22.03
CA LEU A 27 -2.59 -16.84 21.62
C LEU A 27 -2.27 -17.80 22.77
N LEU A 28 -2.08 -17.28 23.99
CA LEU A 28 -1.91 -18.10 25.19
C LEU A 28 -3.15 -18.95 25.48
N GLY A 29 -4.36 -18.41 25.28
CA GLY A 29 -5.62 -19.16 25.43
C GLY A 29 -5.75 -20.34 24.46
N HIS A 30 -5.03 -20.33 23.34
CA HIS A 30 -4.93 -21.46 22.39
C HIS A 30 -3.74 -22.39 22.67
N ALA A 31 -2.87 -22.05 23.61
CA ALA A 31 -1.74 -22.90 23.98
C ALA A 31 -2.20 -24.14 24.76
N SER A 32 -1.29 -25.10 24.93
CA SER A 32 -1.53 -26.24 25.82
C SER A 32 -1.80 -25.73 27.24
N PRO A 33 -2.77 -26.30 27.99
CA PRO A 33 -2.97 -25.97 29.40
C PRO A 33 -1.76 -26.22 30.31
N LEU A 34 -0.77 -26.98 29.82
CA LEU A 34 0.49 -27.27 30.51
C LEU A 34 1.61 -26.27 30.17
N ALA A 35 1.37 -25.32 29.27
CA ALA A 35 2.34 -24.32 28.91
C ALA A 35 2.57 -23.35 30.08
N ASP A 36 3.83 -23.08 30.40
CA ASP A 36 4.17 -22.00 31.32
C ASP A 36 3.87 -20.65 30.65
N GLU A 37 3.01 -19.86 31.29
CA GLU A 37 2.56 -18.57 30.76
C GLU A 37 3.72 -17.60 30.52
N ALA A 38 4.62 -17.47 31.50
CA ALA A 38 5.73 -16.53 31.42
C ALA A 38 6.70 -16.93 30.30
N GLU A 39 7.01 -18.22 30.18
CA GLU A 39 7.83 -18.75 29.10
C GLU A 39 7.15 -18.56 27.74
N PHE A 40 5.86 -18.85 27.62
CA PHE A 40 5.11 -18.70 26.37
C PHE A 40 5.11 -17.25 25.89
N LEU A 41 4.75 -16.31 26.78
CA LEU A 41 4.71 -14.88 26.45
C LEU A 41 6.10 -14.33 26.13
N SER A 42 7.16 -14.83 26.78
CA SER A 42 8.55 -14.42 26.47
C SER A 42 9.01 -14.78 25.05
N ARG A 43 8.30 -15.71 24.38
CA ARG A 43 8.59 -16.18 23.02
C ARG A 43 7.81 -15.42 21.94
N ILE A 44 6.98 -14.45 22.34
CA ILE A 44 6.22 -13.59 21.42
C ILE A 44 6.88 -12.20 21.40
N GLU A 45 7.41 -11.81 20.25
CA GLU A 45 7.92 -10.47 20.00
C GLU A 45 6.98 -9.72 19.04
N HIS A 46 6.84 -8.41 19.26
CA HIS A 46 6.20 -7.51 18.31
C HIS A 46 7.26 -6.55 17.78
N ALA A 47 7.61 -6.69 16.51
CA ALA A 47 8.55 -5.79 15.86
C ALA A 47 7.89 -4.42 15.59
N GLU A 48 8.68 -3.36 15.69
CA GLU A 48 8.17 -2.00 15.50
C GLU A 48 7.73 -1.73 14.06
N TRP A 49 8.47 -2.20 13.05
CA TRP A 49 8.02 -2.18 11.63
C TRP A 49 8.69 -3.20 10.72
N PHE A 50 9.86 -3.73 11.11
CA PHE A 50 10.61 -4.73 10.36
C PHE A 50 11.30 -5.71 11.31
N TYR A 51 11.60 -6.89 10.80
CA TYR A 51 12.42 -7.90 11.44
C TYR A 51 13.69 -8.14 10.63
N TYR A 52 14.84 -8.28 11.30
CA TYR A 52 16.12 -8.43 10.63
C TYR A 52 17.02 -9.40 11.39
N VAL A 53 17.65 -10.31 10.64
CA VAL A 53 18.74 -11.17 11.09
C VAL A 53 19.88 -11.01 10.11
N ASP A 54 21.04 -10.63 10.65
CA ASP A 54 22.24 -10.29 9.89
C ASP A 54 22.64 -11.41 8.93
N ASP A 55 22.90 -11.05 7.68
CA ASP A 55 23.23 -11.94 6.55
C ASP A 55 22.16 -12.99 6.18
N VAL A 56 21.05 -13.06 6.93
CA VAL A 56 20.02 -14.09 6.73
C VAL A 56 18.77 -13.52 6.08
N ILE A 57 18.06 -12.64 6.78
CA ILE A 57 16.72 -12.22 6.36
C ILE A 57 16.40 -10.80 6.81
N TYR A 58 15.74 -10.04 5.94
CA TYR A 58 15.05 -8.80 6.27
C TYR A 58 13.57 -8.96 5.92
N VAL A 59 12.66 -8.67 6.85
CA VAL A 59 11.21 -8.83 6.68
C VAL A 59 10.51 -7.52 7.00
N GLU A 60 9.70 -7.02 6.08
CA GLU A 60 8.74 -5.94 6.32
C GLU A 60 7.52 -6.11 5.41
N HIS A 61 6.40 -5.46 5.68
CA HIS A 61 5.22 -5.65 4.84
C HIS A 61 5.39 -5.09 3.41
N GLY A 62 6.06 -3.95 3.25
CA GLY A 62 6.31 -3.32 1.93
C GLY A 62 5.35 -2.20 1.52
N HIS A 63 4.27 -1.95 2.27
CA HIS A 63 3.30 -0.89 1.95
C HIS A 63 3.91 0.52 1.94
N GLN A 64 5.03 0.73 2.62
CA GLN A 64 5.73 2.01 2.64
C GLN A 64 6.37 2.39 1.30
N TYR A 65 6.45 1.47 0.32
CA TYR A 65 6.92 1.79 -1.04
C TYR A 65 5.76 2.09 -2.00
N ASP A 66 4.52 1.96 -1.53
CA ASP A 66 3.33 2.29 -2.31
C ASP A 66 2.73 3.62 -1.80
N PRO A 67 2.77 4.72 -2.58
CA PRO A 67 2.19 6.01 -2.17
C PRO A 67 0.72 5.95 -1.73
N PHE A 68 -0.05 4.96 -2.18
CA PHE A 68 -1.47 4.81 -1.82
C PHE A 68 -1.66 4.23 -0.40
N CYS A 69 -0.69 3.45 0.09
CA CYS A 69 -0.74 2.75 1.37
C CYS A 69 0.35 3.20 2.36
N ALA A 70 1.35 3.97 1.91
CA ALA A 70 2.40 4.50 2.73
C ALA A 70 1.86 5.43 3.82
N MET A 71 2.51 5.40 4.97
CA MET A 71 2.20 6.25 6.12
C MET A 71 3.33 7.26 6.30
N GLU A 72 3.00 8.47 6.74
CA GLU A 72 4.03 9.49 6.90
C GLU A 72 5.05 9.14 8.00
N HIS A 73 4.58 8.52 9.08
CA HIS A 73 5.37 8.27 10.28
C HIS A 73 5.15 6.84 10.75
N ILE A 74 5.82 5.85 10.17
CA ILE A 74 5.59 4.43 10.52
C ILE A 74 5.79 4.13 12.02
N MET A 75 6.75 4.79 12.68
CA MET A 75 6.98 4.64 14.13
C MET A 75 5.96 5.37 15.02
N ALA A 76 5.20 6.31 14.46
CA ALA A 76 4.20 7.10 15.16
C ALA A 76 3.00 7.32 14.22
N PRO A 77 2.27 6.26 13.84
CA PRO A 77 1.28 6.27 12.77
C PRO A 77 -0.06 6.87 13.25
N LEU A 78 0.00 8.03 13.89
CA LEU A 78 -1.14 8.69 14.55
C LEU A 78 -1.67 9.84 13.70
N SER A 79 -2.96 10.13 13.85
CA SER A 79 -3.60 11.28 13.23
C SER A 79 -3.11 12.58 13.90
N PRO A 80 -2.62 13.56 13.12
CA PRO A 80 -2.27 14.87 13.65
C PRO A 80 -3.46 15.61 14.27
N SER A 81 -4.66 15.43 13.72
CA SER A 81 -5.87 16.16 14.13
C SER A 81 -6.66 15.48 15.24
N LEU A 82 -6.52 14.16 15.39
CA LEU A 82 -7.21 13.36 16.39
C LEU A 82 -6.20 12.52 17.17
N PRO A 83 -5.58 13.08 18.24
CA PRO A 83 -4.67 12.34 19.09
C PRO A 83 -5.33 11.05 19.61
N GLY A 84 -4.64 9.92 19.51
CA GLY A 84 -5.18 8.61 19.89
C GLY A 84 -5.89 7.85 18.77
N ARG A 85 -6.03 8.42 17.57
CA ARG A 85 -6.47 7.70 16.36
C ARG A 85 -5.29 7.45 15.44
N LEU A 86 -5.34 6.36 14.69
CA LEU A 86 -4.38 6.10 13.62
C LEU A 86 -4.53 7.10 12.47
N ALA A 87 -3.43 7.40 11.80
CA ALA A 87 -3.43 8.23 10.61
C ALA A 87 -4.22 7.55 9.48
N ARG A 88 -5.06 8.31 8.78
CA ARG A 88 -5.83 7.78 7.65
C ARG A 88 -5.05 7.94 6.35
N GLY A 89 -4.97 6.86 5.59
CA GLY A 89 -4.40 6.82 4.25
C GLY A 89 -5.42 7.11 3.15
N PHE A 90 -4.96 7.09 1.90
CA PHE A 90 -5.84 7.24 0.74
C PHE A 90 -6.86 6.10 0.66
N CYS A 91 -6.42 4.85 0.82
CA CYS A 91 -7.28 3.68 0.73
C CYS A 91 -8.38 3.69 1.79
N ASP A 92 -8.07 4.04 3.04
CA ASP A 92 -9.08 4.16 4.13
C ASP A 92 -10.19 5.16 3.78
N VAL A 93 -9.83 6.33 3.22
CA VAL A 93 -10.82 7.33 2.80
C VAL A 93 -11.73 6.77 1.70
N PHE A 94 -11.17 6.09 0.70
CA PHE A 94 -11.98 5.52 -0.37
C PHE A 94 -12.87 4.37 0.09
N LEU A 95 -12.35 3.49 0.93
CA LEU A 95 -13.11 2.41 1.53
C LEU A 95 -14.30 2.97 2.32
N ARG A 96 -14.06 3.97 3.16
CA ARG A 96 -15.07 4.53 4.06
C ARG A 96 -16.13 5.36 3.36
N TYR A 97 -15.73 6.20 2.40
CA TYR A 97 -16.65 7.15 1.77
C TYR A 97 -17.29 6.61 0.49
N VAL A 98 -16.60 5.73 -0.24
CA VAL A 98 -17.03 5.28 -1.57
C VAL A 98 -17.36 3.79 -1.58
N VAL A 99 -16.43 2.90 -1.22
CA VAL A 99 -16.60 1.44 -1.41
C VAL A 99 -17.68 0.87 -0.48
N LYS A 100 -17.45 0.90 0.84
CA LYS A 100 -18.34 0.28 1.82
C LYS A 100 -19.79 0.79 1.75
N PRO A 101 -20.06 2.09 1.50
CA PRO A 101 -21.44 2.56 1.37
C PRO A 101 -22.11 2.22 0.02
N THR A 102 -21.37 1.75 -0.99
CA THR A 102 -21.87 1.53 -2.37
C THR A 102 -22.09 0.04 -2.64
N PRO A 103 -23.35 -0.42 -2.71
CA PRO A 103 -23.66 -1.80 -3.04
C PRO A 103 -23.06 -2.21 -4.39
N GLY A 104 -22.44 -3.39 -4.45
CA GLY A 104 -21.82 -3.93 -5.65
C GLY A 104 -20.43 -3.38 -5.98
N LEU A 105 -19.86 -2.50 -5.13
CA LEU A 105 -18.47 -2.07 -5.23
C LEU A 105 -17.62 -2.86 -4.22
N THR A 106 -16.61 -3.58 -4.72
CA THR A 106 -15.71 -4.44 -3.93
C THR A 106 -14.43 -3.71 -3.56
N GLU A 107 -13.67 -4.20 -2.57
CA GLU A 107 -12.37 -3.62 -2.18
C GLU A 107 -11.25 -4.02 -3.17
N HIS A 108 -11.32 -5.23 -3.72
CA HIS A 108 -10.37 -5.79 -4.68
C HIS A 108 -10.96 -5.97 -6.09
N GLY A 109 -10.12 -6.32 -7.06
CA GLY A 109 -10.54 -6.69 -8.42
C GLY A 109 -10.91 -5.50 -9.30
N HIS A 110 -10.38 -4.31 -9.02
CA HIS A 110 -10.57 -3.15 -9.88
C HIS A 110 -9.62 -3.14 -11.08
N GLU A 111 -8.48 -3.83 -10.98
CA GLU A 111 -7.53 -4.02 -12.08
C GLU A 111 -8.12 -4.75 -13.30
N SER A 112 -9.14 -5.60 -13.12
CA SER A 112 -9.82 -6.33 -14.19
C SER A 112 -11.08 -5.63 -14.72
N LYS A 113 -11.56 -4.58 -14.04
CA LYS A 113 -12.81 -3.88 -14.39
C LYS A 113 -12.56 -2.82 -15.47
N GLY A 114 -13.32 -2.90 -16.55
CA GLY A 114 -13.33 -1.94 -17.63
C GLY A 114 -14.35 -0.81 -17.44
N VAL A 115 -14.34 0.17 -18.36
CA VAL A 115 -15.30 1.29 -18.36
C VAL A 115 -16.74 0.78 -18.44
N PHE A 116 -16.99 -0.30 -19.17
CA PHE A 116 -18.32 -0.89 -19.31
C PHE A 116 -18.86 -1.47 -18.00
N ASP A 117 -18.00 -2.02 -17.13
CA ASP A 117 -18.42 -2.53 -15.82
C ASP A 117 -18.91 -1.41 -14.91
N TYR A 118 -18.25 -0.24 -14.96
CA TYR A 118 -18.69 0.94 -14.22
C TYR A 118 -19.97 1.56 -14.79
N ILE A 119 -20.17 1.52 -16.11
CA ILE A 119 -21.44 1.92 -16.74
C ILE A 119 -22.57 0.97 -16.31
N ALA A 120 -22.33 -0.34 -16.33
CA ALA A 120 -23.27 -1.35 -15.90
C ALA A 120 -23.62 -1.19 -14.41
N LEU A 121 -22.62 -0.91 -13.57
CA LEU A 121 -22.82 -0.57 -12.16
C LEU A 121 -23.72 0.68 -12.01
N GLY A 122 -23.44 1.76 -12.75
CA GLY A 122 -24.27 2.95 -12.75
C GLY A 122 -25.72 2.68 -13.16
N ALA A 123 -25.92 1.84 -14.19
CA ALA A 123 -27.26 1.41 -14.60
C ALA A 123 -27.98 0.60 -13.50
N ARG A 124 -27.28 -0.33 -12.83
CA ARG A 124 -27.82 -1.12 -11.71
C ARG A 124 -28.19 -0.25 -10.50
N LEU A 125 -27.40 0.79 -10.22
CA LEU A 125 -27.64 1.73 -9.12
C LEU A 125 -28.77 2.74 -9.42
N GLY A 126 -29.12 2.91 -10.70
CA GLY A 126 -30.06 3.93 -11.16
C GLY A 126 -29.52 5.37 -11.01
N LEU A 127 -30.33 6.35 -11.43
CA LEU A 127 -29.92 7.77 -11.45
C LEU A 127 -29.57 8.28 -10.04
N ARG A 128 -30.41 7.98 -9.04
CA ARG A 128 -30.18 8.39 -7.65
C ARG A 128 -28.90 7.78 -7.09
N GLY A 129 -28.71 6.47 -7.26
CA GLY A 129 -27.51 5.79 -6.78
C GLY A 129 -26.24 6.32 -7.47
N THR A 130 -26.31 6.63 -8.76
CA THR A 130 -25.20 7.25 -9.50
C THR A 130 -24.85 8.63 -8.95
N VAL A 131 -25.86 9.48 -8.68
CA VAL A 131 -25.64 10.79 -8.05
C VAL A 131 -25.07 10.64 -6.64
N ASP A 132 -25.56 9.70 -5.85
CA ASP A 132 -25.06 9.42 -4.50
C ASP A 132 -23.60 8.99 -4.52
N VAL A 133 -23.19 8.13 -5.47
CA VAL A 133 -21.79 7.77 -5.69
C VAL A 133 -20.95 9.00 -6.08
N GLY A 134 -21.44 9.84 -6.98
CA GLY A 134 -20.77 11.11 -7.32
C GLY A 134 -20.53 12.00 -6.10
N LEU A 135 -21.55 12.19 -5.25
CA LEU A 135 -21.44 12.96 -4.01
C LEU A 135 -20.46 12.33 -3.00
N ARG A 136 -20.43 10.99 -2.92
CA ARG A 136 -19.46 10.25 -2.11
C ARG A 136 -18.03 10.47 -2.57
N PHE A 137 -17.78 10.45 -3.88
CA PHE A 137 -16.48 10.79 -4.47
C PHE A 137 -16.06 12.22 -4.13
N VAL A 138 -16.97 13.20 -4.27
CA VAL A 138 -16.69 14.59 -3.89
C VAL A 138 -16.31 14.69 -2.41
N ARG A 139 -17.04 14.03 -1.51
CA ARG A 139 -16.73 13.99 -0.07
C ARG A 139 -15.37 13.33 0.20
N ALA A 140 -15.05 12.24 -0.48
CA ALA A 140 -13.75 11.57 -0.37
C ALA A 140 -12.61 12.51 -0.80
N ILE A 141 -12.76 13.22 -1.93
CA ILE A 141 -11.76 14.19 -2.40
C ILE A 141 -11.57 15.35 -1.41
N LEU A 142 -12.67 15.91 -0.88
CA LEU A 142 -12.61 16.95 0.15
C LEU A 142 -11.89 16.45 1.41
N GLU A 143 -12.12 15.19 1.80
CA GLU A 143 -11.42 14.57 2.92
C GLU A 143 -9.92 14.37 2.64
N LEU A 144 -9.52 13.97 1.42
CA LEU A 144 -8.11 13.90 1.05
C LEU A 144 -7.41 15.27 1.13
N PHE A 145 -8.08 16.34 0.71
CA PHE A 145 -7.56 17.71 0.87
C PHE A 145 -7.55 18.15 2.33
N ARG A 146 -8.48 17.67 3.17
CA ARG A 146 -8.44 17.87 4.62
C ARG A 146 -7.21 17.20 5.22
N LEU A 147 -6.98 15.91 4.94
CA LEU A 147 -5.79 15.16 5.36
C LEU A 147 -4.49 15.81 4.86
N ARG A 148 -4.47 16.31 3.62
CA ARG A 148 -3.32 17.06 3.11
C ARG A 148 -2.97 18.24 4.01
N ARG A 149 -3.97 19.02 4.47
CA ARG A 149 -3.70 20.15 5.38
C ARG A 149 -3.16 19.68 6.72
N GLU A 150 -3.58 18.52 7.20
CA GLU A 150 -3.08 17.94 8.46
C GLU A 150 -1.57 17.67 8.40
N HIS A 151 -1.04 17.18 7.27
CA HIS A 151 0.40 16.94 7.07
C HIS A 151 1.28 18.18 7.26
N PHE A 152 0.73 19.38 7.11
CA PHE A 152 1.48 20.65 7.25
C PHE A 152 1.18 21.38 8.56
N SER A 153 0.38 20.76 9.44
CA SER A 153 0.03 21.32 10.75
C SER A 153 1.20 21.26 11.75
N GLU A 154 1.10 22.02 12.83
CA GLU A 154 2.06 21.94 13.93
C GLU A 154 2.04 20.56 14.62
N ALA A 155 0.85 19.97 14.75
CA ALA A 155 0.67 18.63 15.30
C ALA A 155 1.40 17.56 14.47
N ALA A 156 1.39 17.69 13.13
CA ALA A 156 2.18 16.81 12.26
C ALA A 156 3.68 16.98 12.49
N ARG A 157 4.17 18.22 12.71
CA ARG A 157 5.59 18.44 13.07
C ARG A 157 5.93 17.83 14.43
N ALA A 158 5.00 17.82 15.39
CA ALA A 158 5.20 17.15 16.67
C ALA A 158 5.30 15.62 16.50
N LEU A 159 4.44 15.03 15.66
CA LEU A 159 4.51 13.62 15.31
C LEU A 159 5.80 13.26 14.57
N ALA A 160 6.28 14.12 13.67
CA ALA A 160 7.56 13.92 13.00
C ALA A 160 8.73 13.88 14.00
N ARG A 161 8.71 14.74 15.04
CA ARG A 161 9.71 14.69 16.12
C ARG A 161 9.60 13.42 16.95
N GLU A 162 8.39 12.98 17.25
CA GLU A 162 8.17 11.71 17.97
C GLU A 162 8.61 10.50 17.16
N HIS A 163 8.35 10.50 15.85
CA HIS A 163 8.83 9.50 14.91
C HIS A 163 10.36 9.43 14.95
N GLU A 164 11.06 10.55 14.77
CA GLU A 164 12.53 10.60 14.85
C GLU A 164 13.06 10.14 16.22
N ARG A 165 12.39 10.50 17.33
CA ARG A 165 12.75 10.04 18.67
C ARG A 165 12.69 8.51 18.76
N ARG A 166 11.61 7.90 18.25
CA ARG A 166 11.43 6.44 18.26
C ARG A 166 12.43 5.73 17.36
N ILE A 167 12.80 6.33 16.22
CA ILE A 167 13.89 5.83 15.37
C ILE A 167 15.22 5.81 16.13
N ALA A 168 15.55 6.88 16.87
CA ALA A 168 16.76 6.91 17.68
C ALA A 168 16.75 5.85 18.80
N LEU A 169 15.61 5.65 19.47
CA LEU A 169 15.46 4.61 20.48
C LEU A 169 15.61 3.20 19.90
N LEU A 170 15.04 2.93 18.71
CA LEU A 170 15.19 1.64 18.03
C LEU A 170 16.65 1.40 17.62
N ALA A 171 17.31 2.44 17.10
CA ALA A 171 18.74 2.39 16.75
C ALA A 171 19.59 1.96 17.95
N GLU A 172 19.37 2.56 19.11
CA GLU A 172 20.07 2.22 20.34
C GLU A 172 19.73 0.79 20.81
N ALA A 173 18.44 0.47 20.92
CA ALA A 173 17.96 -0.82 21.45
C ALA A 173 18.42 -2.02 20.61
N LYS A 174 18.40 -1.89 19.27
CA LYS A 174 18.83 -2.95 18.36
C LYS A 174 20.31 -2.83 17.94
N ARG A 175 21.03 -1.82 18.47
CA ARG A 175 22.42 -1.49 18.09
C ARG A 175 22.61 -1.29 16.59
N ILE A 176 21.58 -0.75 15.94
CA ILE A 176 21.58 -0.39 14.52
C ILE A 176 21.94 1.08 14.44
N GLY A 177 22.96 1.47 13.68
CA GLY A 177 23.30 2.88 13.51
C GLY A 177 22.12 3.69 12.96
N VAL A 178 21.80 4.84 13.58
CA VAL A 178 20.66 5.69 13.18
C VAL A 178 20.71 6.11 11.70
N GLY A 179 21.91 6.29 11.13
CA GLY A 179 22.10 6.57 9.71
C GLY A 179 21.57 5.46 8.80
N ARG A 180 21.70 4.19 9.23
CA ARG A 180 21.19 3.02 8.50
C ARG A 180 19.66 2.98 8.52
N LEU A 181 19.04 3.27 9.66
CA LEU A 181 17.57 3.41 9.75
C LEU A 181 17.05 4.57 8.90
N ARG A 182 17.73 5.72 8.90
CA ARG A 182 17.36 6.85 8.03
C ARG A 182 17.52 6.53 6.55
N ALA A 183 18.51 5.72 6.17
CA ALA A 183 18.70 5.29 4.80
C ALA A 183 17.51 4.44 4.30
N ILE A 184 16.97 3.52 5.12
CA ILE A 184 15.77 2.76 4.72
C ILE A 184 14.50 3.61 4.71
N LEU A 185 14.34 4.55 5.65
CA LEU A 185 13.23 5.51 5.61
C LEU A 185 13.26 6.36 4.34
N ALA A 186 14.45 6.75 3.85
CA ALA A 186 14.60 7.50 2.61
C ALA A 186 14.21 6.69 1.35
N LEU A 187 14.11 5.36 1.43
CA LEU A 187 13.60 4.54 0.34
C LEU A 187 12.07 4.53 0.27
N GLN A 188 11.37 4.93 1.34
CA GLN A 188 9.92 4.90 1.42
C GLN A 188 9.29 6.00 0.54
N ALA A 189 8.11 5.70 0.02
CA ALA A 189 7.34 6.62 -0.79
C ALA A 189 6.58 7.62 0.10
N PRO A 190 6.51 8.91 -0.25
CA PRO A 190 5.64 9.83 0.45
C PRO A 190 4.16 9.46 0.21
N PRO A 191 3.29 9.54 1.22
CA PRO A 191 1.86 9.31 1.04
C PRO A 191 1.27 10.24 -0.03
N ILE A 192 0.39 9.70 -0.89
CA ILE A 192 -0.20 10.45 -2.01
C ILE A 192 -0.95 11.71 -1.56
N THR A 193 -1.48 11.67 -0.33
CA THR A 193 -2.18 12.77 0.34
C THR A 193 -1.29 13.98 0.63
N LYS A 194 0.04 13.90 0.55
CA LYS A 194 0.94 15.06 0.68
C LYS A 194 0.88 16.01 -0.53
N SER A 195 0.53 15.50 -1.70
CA SER A 195 0.64 16.26 -2.95
C SER A 195 -0.72 16.51 -3.61
N ILE A 196 -0.96 17.74 -4.07
CA ILE A 196 -2.18 18.09 -4.82
C ILE A 196 -2.24 17.27 -6.11
N ARG A 197 -1.11 17.22 -6.84
CA ARG A 197 -0.97 16.43 -8.06
C ARG A 197 -1.26 14.95 -7.81
N GLY A 198 -0.76 14.38 -6.71
CA GLY A 198 -1.02 12.98 -6.35
C GLY A 198 -2.49 12.71 -6.10
N ILE A 199 -3.16 13.55 -5.30
CA ILE A 199 -4.60 13.45 -5.07
C ILE A 199 -5.36 13.51 -6.40
N LEU A 200 -5.11 14.52 -7.24
CA LEU A 200 -5.83 14.65 -8.51
C LEU A 200 -5.56 13.47 -9.47
N ALA A 201 -4.32 13.00 -9.56
CA ALA A 201 -3.92 11.88 -10.41
C ALA A 201 -4.48 10.53 -9.91
N SER A 202 -4.63 10.34 -8.59
CA SER A 202 -5.19 9.12 -8.01
C SER A 202 -6.65 8.90 -8.39
N VAL A 203 -7.42 9.98 -8.58
CA VAL A 203 -8.85 9.93 -8.89
C VAL A 203 -9.17 10.33 -10.33
N LEU A 204 -8.15 10.39 -11.20
CA LEU A 204 -8.25 10.77 -12.61
C LEU A 204 -8.84 12.17 -12.86
N LEU A 205 -8.89 13.04 -11.85
CA LEU A 205 -9.42 14.40 -11.99
C LEU A 205 -8.54 15.25 -12.91
N ASP A 206 -7.24 14.99 -12.93
CA ASP A 206 -6.30 15.60 -13.89
C ASP A 206 -6.68 15.28 -15.35
N ARG A 207 -7.11 14.03 -15.62
CA ARG A 207 -7.57 13.61 -16.95
C ARG A 207 -8.94 14.14 -17.30
N ILE A 208 -9.87 14.19 -16.34
CA ILE A 208 -11.19 14.80 -16.54
C ILE A 208 -11.02 16.29 -16.86
N ALA A 209 -10.18 17.01 -16.09
CA ALA A 209 -9.88 18.41 -16.36
C ALA A 209 -9.23 18.60 -17.74
N LEU A 210 -8.27 17.74 -18.11
CA LEU A 210 -7.63 17.78 -19.42
C LEU A 210 -8.63 17.53 -20.57
N GLY A 211 -9.53 16.56 -20.42
CA GLY A 211 -10.58 16.25 -21.40
C GLY A 211 -11.61 17.38 -21.53
N LEU A 212 -12.04 17.97 -20.41
CA LEU A 212 -12.94 19.13 -20.40
C LEU A 212 -12.29 20.37 -21.03
N ALA A 213 -11.02 20.64 -20.70
CA ALA A 213 -10.27 21.76 -21.28
C ALA A 213 -10.09 21.60 -22.80
N ALA A 214 -9.74 20.40 -23.27
CA ALA A 214 -9.64 20.11 -24.69
C ALA A 214 -11.00 20.26 -25.40
N SER A 215 -12.08 19.76 -24.78
CA SER A 215 -13.44 19.89 -25.32
C SER A 215 -13.87 21.36 -25.41
N LEU A 216 -13.64 22.15 -24.36
CA LEU A 216 -13.94 23.58 -24.35
C LEU A 216 -13.13 24.32 -25.41
N ALA A 217 -11.83 24.02 -25.55
CA ALA A 217 -10.98 24.60 -26.58
C ALA A 217 -11.52 24.30 -27.99
N LEU A 218 -11.93 23.05 -28.26
CA LEU A 218 -12.53 22.67 -29.55
C LEU A 218 -13.85 23.40 -29.81
N VAL A 219 -14.70 23.58 -28.80
CA VAL A 219 -15.96 24.34 -28.93
C VAL A 219 -15.68 25.81 -29.24
N ILE A 220 -14.76 26.46 -28.52
CA ILE A 220 -14.36 27.85 -28.78
C ILE A 220 -13.79 27.98 -30.21
N LEU A 221 -12.92 27.05 -30.61
CA LEU A 221 -12.35 27.02 -31.96
C LEU A 221 -13.42 26.77 -33.03
N ALA A 222 -14.46 25.97 -32.76
CA ALA A 222 -15.57 25.79 -33.69
C ALA A 222 -16.34 27.10 -33.84
N LEU A 223 -16.71 27.74 -32.73
CA LEU A 223 -17.48 28.99 -32.73
C LEU A 223 -16.73 30.15 -33.43
N VAL A 224 -15.41 30.25 -33.24
CA VAL A 224 -14.58 31.34 -33.81
C VAL A 224 -14.01 30.98 -35.18
N GLY A 225 -13.57 29.74 -35.37
CA GLY A 225 -12.76 29.29 -36.50
C GLY A 225 -13.54 28.74 -37.70
N LEU A 226 -14.83 28.40 -37.54
CA LEU A 226 -15.67 27.95 -38.67
C LEU A 226 -15.77 29.01 -39.79
N LYS A 227 -15.71 30.30 -39.44
CA LYS A 227 -15.73 31.41 -40.41
C LYS A 227 -14.37 31.70 -41.04
N ALA A 228 -13.27 31.28 -40.41
CA ALA A 228 -11.91 31.63 -40.80
C ALA A 228 -11.16 30.53 -41.56
N GLY A 229 -11.75 29.33 -41.73
CA GLY A 229 -11.16 28.22 -42.49
C GLY A 229 -10.04 27.44 -41.77
N TYR A 230 -9.54 27.94 -40.63
CA TYR A 230 -8.44 27.31 -39.88
C TYR A 230 -8.88 26.26 -38.85
N PHE A 231 -10.18 25.94 -38.76
CA PHE A 231 -10.71 25.03 -37.72
C PHE A 231 -9.99 23.67 -37.69
N ALA A 232 -9.78 23.04 -38.85
CA ALA A 232 -9.15 21.71 -38.92
C ALA A 232 -7.71 21.71 -38.39
N LEU A 233 -6.91 22.74 -38.72
CA LEU A 233 -5.54 22.88 -38.23
C LEU A 233 -5.52 23.11 -36.71
N SER A 234 -6.34 24.03 -36.22
CA SER A 234 -6.43 24.35 -34.79
C SER A 234 -6.96 23.18 -33.96
N ALA A 235 -7.95 22.44 -34.46
CA ALA A 235 -8.45 21.23 -33.83
C ALA A 235 -7.38 20.13 -33.80
N GLY A 236 -6.61 19.97 -34.88
CA GLY A 236 -5.45 19.09 -34.94
C GLY A 236 -4.40 19.43 -33.87
N LEU A 237 -4.09 20.72 -33.68
CA LEU A 237 -3.16 21.17 -32.63
C LEU A 237 -3.68 20.88 -31.22
N VAL A 238 -4.97 21.09 -30.95
CA VAL A 238 -5.58 20.75 -29.66
C VAL A 238 -5.51 19.25 -29.39
N LEU A 239 -5.79 18.41 -30.39
CA LEU A 239 -5.68 16.96 -30.27
C LEU A 239 -4.24 16.52 -30.02
N VAL A 240 -3.26 17.07 -30.74
CA VAL A 240 -1.84 16.78 -30.52
C VAL A 240 -1.42 17.20 -29.10
N ALA A 241 -1.78 18.41 -28.67
CA ALA A 241 -1.51 18.89 -27.32
C ALA A 241 -2.15 17.99 -26.25
N TRP A 242 -3.39 17.56 -26.47
CA TRP A 242 -4.09 16.62 -25.59
C TRP A 242 -3.38 15.27 -25.52
N VAL A 243 -3.02 14.66 -26.65
CA VAL A 243 -2.29 13.38 -26.69
C VAL A 243 -0.94 13.49 -25.98
N LEU A 244 -0.17 14.54 -26.26
CA LEU A 244 1.14 14.75 -25.63
C LEU A 244 1.01 14.93 -24.11
N THR A 245 0.05 15.74 -23.67
CA THR A 245 -0.20 15.99 -22.24
C THR A 245 -0.72 14.72 -21.55
N HIS A 246 -1.64 13.99 -22.18
CA HIS A 246 -2.15 12.72 -21.67
C HIS A 246 -1.03 11.69 -21.53
N ARG A 247 -0.16 11.55 -22.54
CA ARG A 247 1.02 10.66 -22.48
C ARG A 247 1.99 11.09 -21.38
N HIS A 248 2.24 12.39 -21.22
CA HIS A 248 3.08 12.91 -20.15
C HIS A 248 2.50 12.56 -18.77
N LEU A 249 1.21 12.83 -18.54
CA LEU A 249 0.53 12.48 -17.28
C LEU A 249 0.50 10.97 -17.04
N ALA A 250 0.28 10.16 -18.07
CA ALA A 250 0.26 8.69 -17.96
C ALA A 250 1.62 8.11 -17.56
N LYS A 251 2.74 8.67 -18.05
CA LYS A 251 4.08 8.23 -17.65
C LYS A 251 4.40 8.47 -16.18
N HIS A 252 3.81 9.50 -15.58
CA HIS A 252 4.03 9.87 -14.19
C HIS A 252 3.09 9.15 -13.21
N ARG A 253 2.24 8.25 -13.71
CA ARG A 253 1.43 7.38 -12.86
C ARG A 253 2.31 6.19 -12.47
N HIS A 254 2.50 5.97 -11.18
CA HIS A 254 3.11 4.74 -10.69
C HIS A 254 2.08 3.62 -10.89
N VAL A 255 2.27 2.79 -11.92
CA VAL A 255 1.24 1.83 -12.37
C VAL A 255 1.34 0.47 -11.67
N CYS A 256 2.51 0.06 -11.18
CA CYS A 256 2.64 -1.22 -10.49
C CYS A 256 3.51 -1.11 -9.23
N PRO A 257 2.93 -1.36 -8.03
CA PRO A 257 3.71 -1.46 -6.79
C PRO A 257 4.75 -2.58 -6.83
N ALA A 258 4.50 -3.68 -7.57
CA ALA A 258 5.36 -4.87 -7.57
C ALA A 258 6.79 -4.60 -8.07
N ASP A 259 6.94 -3.90 -9.19
CA ASP A 259 8.26 -3.56 -9.75
C ASP A 259 9.08 -2.71 -8.78
N GLN A 260 8.42 -1.74 -8.13
CA GLN A 260 9.06 -0.88 -7.14
C GLN A 260 9.49 -1.67 -5.91
N LEU A 261 8.70 -2.65 -5.46
CA LEU A 261 9.06 -3.45 -4.29
C LEU A 261 10.34 -4.25 -4.51
N ALA A 262 10.50 -4.86 -5.68
CA ALA A 262 11.69 -5.61 -6.07
C ALA A 262 12.92 -4.70 -6.20
N GLU A 263 12.79 -3.55 -6.88
CA GLU A 263 13.87 -2.55 -6.98
C GLU A 263 14.30 -2.07 -5.58
N ARG A 264 13.33 -1.73 -4.72
CA ARG A 264 13.61 -1.27 -3.35
C ARG A 264 14.19 -2.39 -2.49
N ALA A 265 13.87 -3.65 -2.76
CA ALA A 265 14.47 -4.79 -2.07
C ALA A 265 15.97 -4.92 -2.35
N ALA A 266 16.42 -4.60 -3.57
CA ALA A 266 17.85 -4.56 -3.88
C ALA A 266 18.58 -3.51 -3.01
N HIS A 267 18.05 -2.29 -2.93
CA HIS A 267 18.62 -1.24 -2.08
C HIS A 267 18.58 -1.58 -0.59
N LEU A 268 17.50 -2.23 -0.11
CA LEU A 268 17.42 -2.70 1.27
C LEU A 268 18.52 -3.70 1.59
N ALA A 269 18.77 -4.68 0.71
CA ALA A 269 19.82 -5.68 0.91
C ALA A 269 21.24 -5.09 0.96
N GLN A 270 21.46 -3.88 0.41
CA GLN A 270 22.74 -3.16 0.52
C GLN A 270 22.87 -2.44 1.87
N ILE A 271 21.77 -1.91 2.39
CA ILE A 271 21.74 -1.17 3.67
C ILE A 271 21.74 -2.13 4.86
N PHE A 272 20.97 -3.22 4.73
CA PHE A 272 20.82 -4.33 5.65
C PHE A 272 21.21 -5.62 4.93
N PRO A 273 22.49 -6.02 4.98
CA PRO A 273 22.97 -7.25 4.37
C PRO A 273 22.10 -8.45 4.76
N ALA A 274 21.35 -8.96 3.81
CA ALA A 274 20.45 -10.10 3.99
C ALA A 274 20.40 -10.91 2.70
N ALA A 275 20.53 -12.23 2.83
CA ALA A 275 20.39 -13.13 1.69
C ALA A 275 18.95 -13.18 1.16
N VAL A 276 17.96 -12.91 2.02
CA VAL A 276 16.55 -12.88 1.63
C VAL A 276 15.86 -11.62 2.15
N VAL A 277 15.26 -10.85 1.24
CA VAL A 277 14.38 -9.73 1.59
C VAL A 277 12.94 -10.15 1.35
N VAL A 278 12.16 -10.23 2.41
CA VAL A 278 10.76 -10.65 2.38
C VAL A 278 9.84 -9.44 2.49
N LYS A 279 8.89 -9.34 1.55
CA LYS A 279 7.78 -8.41 1.64
C LYS A 279 6.44 -9.09 1.35
N GLY A 280 5.36 -8.33 1.51
CA GLY A 280 4.01 -8.70 1.09
C GLY A 280 3.42 -7.60 0.20
N HIS A 281 2.27 -7.06 0.60
CA HIS A 281 1.58 -5.91 0.00
C HIS A 281 0.88 -6.16 -1.35
N THR A 282 1.51 -6.80 -2.33
CA THR A 282 0.88 -6.98 -3.67
C THR A 282 -0.09 -8.15 -3.75
N HIS A 283 -0.11 -9.01 -2.73
CA HIS A 283 -0.89 -10.26 -2.68
C HIS A 283 -0.52 -11.29 -3.75
N VAL A 284 0.46 -10.99 -4.61
CA VAL A 284 0.95 -11.89 -5.66
C VAL A 284 2.29 -12.50 -5.21
N PRO A 285 2.36 -13.82 -5.00
CA PRO A 285 3.59 -14.48 -4.60
C PRO A 285 4.65 -14.33 -5.70
N GLN A 286 5.87 -14.01 -5.29
CA GLN A 286 6.96 -13.75 -6.23
C GLN A 286 8.30 -14.14 -5.59
N ARG A 287 9.23 -14.63 -6.40
CA ARG A 287 10.61 -14.89 -5.98
C ARG A 287 11.56 -14.45 -7.09
N VAL A 288 12.36 -13.42 -6.84
CA VAL A 288 13.24 -12.83 -7.85
C VAL A 288 14.62 -12.56 -7.25
N PRO A 289 15.73 -12.95 -7.92
CA PRO A 289 17.06 -12.49 -7.52
C PRO A 289 17.16 -10.97 -7.75
N VAL A 290 17.60 -10.23 -6.74
CA VAL A 290 17.68 -8.75 -6.82
C VAL A 290 19.09 -8.22 -6.90
N GLN A 291 20.08 -8.99 -6.44
CA GLN A 291 21.51 -8.77 -6.64
C GLN A 291 22.27 -10.06 -6.36
N GLU A 292 23.58 -10.08 -6.59
CA GLU A 292 24.42 -11.22 -6.23
C GLU A 292 24.29 -11.52 -4.72
N GLY A 293 23.90 -12.75 -4.39
CA GLY A 293 23.73 -13.19 -3.01
C GLY A 293 22.42 -12.77 -2.31
N ALA A 294 21.52 -12.01 -2.95
CA ALA A 294 20.24 -11.61 -2.34
C ALA A 294 19.01 -11.89 -3.22
N THR A 295 17.96 -12.44 -2.59
CA THR A 295 16.68 -12.77 -3.23
C THR A 295 15.53 -11.99 -2.60
N TYR A 296 14.71 -11.36 -3.42
CA TYR A 296 13.43 -10.80 -3.00
C TYR A 296 12.34 -11.88 -3.05
N VAL A 297 11.54 -11.97 -1.98
CA VAL A 297 10.38 -12.86 -1.90
C VAL A 297 9.15 -12.06 -1.50
N ASN A 298 8.09 -12.13 -2.32
CA ASN A 298 6.75 -11.72 -1.95
C ASN A 298 5.96 -12.93 -1.47
N LEU A 299 5.40 -12.87 -0.27
CA LEU A 299 4.64 -13.98 0.32
C LEU A 299 3.19 -14.07 -0.18
N GLY A 300 2.71 -13.14 -1.01
CA GLY A 300 1.32 -13.14 -1.46
C GLY A 300 0.32 -12.82 -0.35
N SER A 301 -0.87 -13.41 -0.42
CA SER A 301 -1.93 -13.21 0.59
C SER A 301 -2.47 -14.53 1.15
N TRP A 302 -2.92 -14.46 2.40
CA TRP A 302 -3.70 -15.49 3.10
C TRP A 302 -5.18 -15.12 3.24
N SER A 303 -5.56 -13.88 2.93
CA SER A 303 -6.95 -13.42 2.99
C SER A 303 -7.72 -13.87 1.75
N GLU A 304 -8.90 -14.44 1.95
CA GLU A 304 -9.89 -14.67 0.90
C GLU A 304 -10.93 -13.55 0.97
N ASP A 305 -11.39 -13.07 -0.19
CA ASP A 305 -12.54 -12.17 -0.24
C ASP A 305 -13.80 -12.93 0.18
N GLU A 306 -14.65 -12.32 1.02
CA GLU A 306 -15.93 -12.91 1.40
C GLU A 306 -16.96 -12.76 0.27
N GLY A 307 -17.40 -13.87 -0.32
CA GLY A 307 -18.58 -13.96 -1.20
C GLY A 307 -18.67 -15.25 -2.03
N ASP A 308 -19.84 -15.49 -2.64
CA ASP A 308 -20.21 -16.75 -3.34
C ASP A 308 -19.90 -16.79 -4.85
N ASP A 309 -19.48 -15.69 -5.48
CA ASP A 309 -19.14 -15.61 -6.90
C ASP A 309 -17.82 -16.32 -7.27
N GLU A 310 -17.83 -17.18 -8.30
CA GLU A 310 -16.66 -17.93 -8.81
C GLU A 310 -15.46 -17.07 -9.26
N HIS A 311 -15.57 -15.75 -9.24
CA HIS A 311 -14.54 -14.78 -9.66
C HIS A 311 -13.69 -14.22 -8.51
N TYR A 312 -13.87 -14.66 -7.27
CA TYR A 312 -13.03 -14.22 -6.16
C TYR A 312 -11.58 -14.73 -6.30
N ALA A 313 -10.63 -13.83 -6.03
CA ALA A 313 -9.22 -14.18 -6.02
C ALA A 313 -8.95 -15.14 -4.86
N LYS A 314 -8.67 -16.41 -5.16
CA LYS A 314 -8.23 -17.38 -4.14
C LYS A 314 -6.92 -16.91 -3.53
N ALA A 315 -6.84 -16.94 -2.21
CA ALA A 315 -5.62 -16.61 -1.49
C ALA A 315 -4.47 -17.51 -1.95
N ALA A 316 -3.29 -16.92 -2.15
CA ALA A 316 -2.09 -17.67 -2.52
C ALA A 316 -1.70 -18.68 -1.43
N ARG A 317 -1.93 -18.35 -0.15
CA ARG A 317 -1.61 -19.17 1.04
C ARG A 317 -0.15 -19.62 1.06
N THR A 318 0.74 -18.72 0.66
CA THR A 318 2.18 -18.99 0.54
C THR A 318 2.96 -18.59 1.78
N HIS A 319 4.01 -19.33 2.10
CA HIS A 319 4.94 -19.06 3.20
C HIS A 319 6.37 -19.41 2.78
N LEU A 320 7.35 -18.81 3.44
CA LEU A 320 8.77 -19.05 3.17
C LEU A 320 9.38 -19.82 4.33
N VAL A 321 10.11 -20.89 4.02
CA VAL A 321 10.91 -21.65 4.99
C VAL A 321 12.37 -21.47 4.66
N ILE A 322 13.16 -20.99 5.63
CA ILE A 322 14.62 -20.84 5.50
C ILE A 322 15.32 -21.79 6.46
N HIS A 323 16.20 -22.64 5.92
CA HIS A 323 17.09 -23.49 6.68
C HIS A 323 18.54 -23.00 6.52
N PRO A 324 19.21 -22.61 7.61
CA PRO A 324 20.64 -22.40 7.60
C PRO A 324 21.36 -23.73 7.38
N LYS A 325 22.23 -23.79 6.36
CA LYS A 325 23.10 -24.95 6.09
C LYS A 325 24.56 -24.52 6.11
N PRO A 326 25.50 -25.47 6.33
CA PRO A 326 26.94 -25.18 6.29
C PRO A 326 27.41 -24.59 4.96
N THR A 327 26.71 -24.88 3.85
CA THR A 327 27.01 -24.41 2.49
C THR A 327 26.27 -23.13 2.10
N GLY A 328 25.49 -22.52 3.00
CA GLY A 328 24.68 -21.33 2.75
C GLY A 328 23.23 -21.47 3.22
N LEU A 329 22.38 -20.52 2.85
CA LEU A 329 20.97 -20.50 3.22
C LEU A 329 20.13 -21.23 2.16
N GLN A 330 19.29 -22.18 2.56
CA GLN A 330 18.28 -22.78 1.70
C GLN A 330 16.91 -22.22 2.04
N GLY A 331 16.37 -21.36 1.17
CA GLY A 331 15.01 -20.83 1.27
C GLY A 331 14.07 -21.49 0.27
N GLU A 332 12.92 -21.99 0.73
CA GLU A 332 11.85 -22.56 -0.10
C GLU A 332 10.55 -21.78 0.10
N LEU A 333 10.00 -21.25 -1.01
CA LEU A 333 8.67 -20.66 -1.04
C LEU A 333 7.65 -21.78 -1.28
N LEU A 334 6.79 -22.00 -0.30
CA LEU A 334 5.82 -23.09 -0.25
C LEU A 334 4.40 -22.52 -0.27
N GLN A 335 3.48 -23.28 -0.85
CA GLN A 335 2.05 -23.05 -0.81
C GLN A 335 1.38 -24.03 0.16
N TRP A 336 0.45 -23.54 0.98
CA TRP A 336 -0.30 -24.37 1.90
C TRP A 336 -1.51 -25.02 1.22
N ASP A 337 -1.52 -26.34 1.15
CA ASP A 337 -2.66 -27.16 0.77
C ASP A 337 -3.42 -27.62 2.03
N PRO A 338 -4.74 -27.40 2.15
CA PRO A 338 -5.50 -27.80 3.35
C PRO A 338 -5.48 -29.29 3.67
N ILE A 339 -5.26 -30.16 2.67
CA ILE A 339 -5.26 -31.62 2.82
C ILE A 339 -3.85 -32.16 2.97
N ALA A 340 -2.92 -31.67 2.15
CA ALA A 340 -1.56 -32.20 2.06
C ALA A 340 -0.50 -31.37 2.78
N GLY A 341 -0.87 -30.20 3.33
CA GLY A 341 0.04 -29.29 4.00
C GLY A 341 0.97 -28.55 3.02
N PRO A 342 2.22 -28.25 3.41
CA PRO A 342 3.12 -27.42 2.62
C PRO A 342 3.60 -28.14 1.34
N ARG A 343 3.41 -27.51 0.19
CA ARG A 343 3.90 -27.96 -1.13
C ARG A 343 4.76 -26.89 -1.78
N ARG A 344 5.71 -27.27 -2.63
CA ARG A 344 6.47 -26.28 -3.41
C ARG A 344 5.55 -25.54 -4.36
N LEU A 345 5.65 -24.22 -4.39
CA LEU A 345 4.96 -23.39 -5.38
C LEU A 345 5.53 -23.75 -6.77
N ALA A 346 4.65 -24.19 -7.68
CA ALA A 346 5.02 -24.67 -9.02
C ALA A 346 5.51 -23.55 -9.94
#